data_AF-A0A977K9Y8-F1
#
_entry.id   AF-A0A977K9Y8-F1
#
_cell.length_a   1.000
_cell.length_b   1.000
_cell.length_c   1.000
_cell.angle_alpha   90.00
_cell.angle_beta   90.00
_cell.angle_gamma   90.00
#
_symmetry.space_group_name_H-M   'P 1'
#
loop_
_entity.id
_entity.type
_entity.pdbx_description
1 polymer ?
#
loop_
_entity_poly.entity_id
_entity_poly.type
_entity_poly.pdbx_seq_one_letter_code
_entity_poly.pdbx_strand_id
1 'polypeptide(L)'
;MPEGKVSTNSEKKRSEARRDFIKALIALGLVTVISPQVIAELEKKPEGLTDDDWYEPFDITDDPKRQQQYEESAKLQLGYSLVIEENGRKLVANPLLPKKPITYMVKYEKDRFRLPPPGAKDLFARCIRCGLCASACASMGYHAIRLGDFKDGYVMLGVPIVDNQIEYPCTLCMECTKVCPTGALEEIPQREVKMGIALIDPDLCWAWNTGECYSCAKACPFGTEVFAFRFNEWGAHTRVLPDKCNGCGMCVQACPVVGSAIHVLPPEEYERRVKNFKNTGMSYEEYIKLIWKTEDSMYTDPMASLKLTWRVNVNVDYIVNKRGLIESKVKKSM
;
A
#
# COMPACT_ATOMS: atom_id res chain seq x y z
N MET A 1 -29.87 0.84 -25.63
CA MET A 1 -30.62 -0.42 -25.36
C MET A 1 -31.03 -1.00 -26.71
N PRO A 2 -31.28 -2.32 -26.82
CA PRO A 2 -30.48 -3.44 -26.33
C PRO A 2 -30.32 -4.50 -27.45
N GLU A 3 -29.56 -5.57 -27.21
CA GLU A 3 -29.98 -6.93 -27.58
C GLU A 3 -29.12 -7.96 -26.85
N GLY A 4 -29.78 -8.75 -25.99
CA GLY A 4 -29.19 -9.83 -25.21
C GLY A 4 -29.10 -11.12 -26.03
N LYS A 5 -28.15 -12.00 -25.67
CA LYS A 5 -28.09 -13.36 -26.21
C LYS A 5 -28.60 -14.37 -25.19
N VAL A 6 -29.60 -15.12 -25.63
CA VAL A 6 -30.22 -16.27 -24.96
C VAL A 6 -29.28 -17.47 -25.08
N SER A 7 -28.99 -18.15 -23.96
CA SER A 7 -28.14 -19.36 -23.93
C SER A 7 -28.84 -20.58 -24.55
N THR A 8 -28.08 -21.44 -25.23
CA THR A 8 -28.61 -22.54 -26.06
C THR A 8 -28.76 -23.85 -25.27
N ASN A 9 -29.64 -24.74 -25.75
CA ASN A 9 -29.98 -26.03 -25.11
C ASN A 9 -28.77 -27.00 -24.98
N SER A 10 -27.70 -26.77 -25.76
CA SER A 10 -26.44 -27.52 -25.66
C SER A 10 -25.62 -27.13 -24.42
N GLU A 11 -25.66 -25.86 -24.00
CA GLU A 11 -25.01 -25.34 -22.79
C GLU A 11 -25.72 -25.88 -21.53
N LYS A 12 -27.04 -26.05 -21.60
CA LYS A 12 -27.82 -26.70 -20.52
C LYS A 12 -27.43 -28.16 -20.31
N LYS A 13 -27.37 -28.99 -21.36
CA LYS A 13 -26.97 -30.41 -21.24
C LYS A 13 -25.53 -30.60 -20.77
N ARG A 14 -24.60 -29.71 -21.18
CA ARG A 14 -23.21 -29.71 -20.70
C ARG A 14 -23.10 -29.30 -19.23
N SER A 15 -24.04 -28.50 -18.73
CA SER A 15 -24.13 -28.08 -17.33
C SER A 15 -24.66 -29.16 -16.38
N GLU A 16 -25.42 -30.13 -16.87
CA GLU A 16 -25.99 -31.22 -16.06
C GLU A 16 -24.97 -32.34 -15.86
N ALA A 17 -24.33 -32.83 -16.93
CA ALA A 17 -23.24 -33.80 -16.83
C ALA A 17 -22.05 -33.28 -16.00
N ARG A 18 -21.77 -31.97 -16.07
CA ARG A 18 -20.75 -31.29 -15.26
C ARG A 18 -21.17 -31.17 -13.79
N ARG A 19 -22.46 -30.99 -13.50
CA ARG A 19 -23.00 -30.98 -12.14
C ARG A 19 -22.94 -32.35 -11.49
N ASP A 20 -23.19 -33.41 -12.23
CA ASP A 20 -23.15 -34.78 -11.70
C ASP A 20 -21.71 -35.25 -11.47
N PHE A 21 -20.78 -34.83 -12.34
CA PHE A 21 -19.34 -35.03 -12.13
C PHE A 21 -18.82 -34.27 -10.90
N ILE A 22 -19.25 -33.01 -10.70
CA ILE A 22 -18.88 -32.20 -9.52
C ILE A 22 -19.47 -32.78 -8.23
N LYS A 23 -20.72 -33.27 -8.25
CA LYS A 23 -21.32 -33.94 -7.09
C LYS A 23 -20.61 -35.24 -6.71
N ALA A 24 -20.13 -36.00 -7.69
CA ALA A 24 -19.33 -37.21 -7.46
C ALA A 24 -17.96 -36.90 -6.82
N LEU A 25 -17.32 -35.80 -7.21
CA LEU A 25 -16.05 -35.35 -6.63
C LEU A 25 -16.20 -34.79 -5.21
N ILE A 26 -17.32 -34.11 -4.93
CA ILE A 26 -17.66 -33.60 -3.58
C ILE A 26 -17.96 -34.75 -2.61
N ALA A 27 -18.67 -35.79 -3.06
CA ALA A 27 -19.03 -36.94 -2.22
C ALA A 27 -17.82 -37.81 -1.82
N LEU A 28 -16.68 -37.69 -2.53
CA LEU A 28 -15.48 -38.49 -2.31
C LEU A 28 -14.40 -37.78 -1.47
N GLY A 29 -14.65 -36.55 -1.00
CA GLY A 29 -13.67 -35.80 -0.20
C GLY A 29 -12.32 -35.57 -0.89
N LEU A 30 -12.31 -35.68 -2.22
CA LEU A 30 -11.11 -35.69 -3.05
C LEU A 30 -11.15 -34.48 -3.98
N VAL A 31 -10.54 -33.39 -3.52
CA VAL A 31 -9.38 -32.71 -4.15
C VAL A 31 -9.36 -31.21 -3.78
N THR A 32 -8.26 -30.88 -3.12
CA THR A 32 -7.63 -29.58 -2.84
C THR A 32 -7.02 -28.96 -4.12
N VAL A 33 -6.12 -27.98 -3.98
CA VAL A 33 -5.05 -27.59 -4.95
C VAL A 33 -5.22 -26.19 -5.58
N ILE A 34 -4.55 -25.22 -4.96
CA ILE A 34 -3.79 -24.21 -5.73
C ILE A 34 -2.64 -24.98 -6.40
N SER A 35 -2.45 -24.80 -7.71
CA SER A 35 -1.37 -25.45 -8.47
C SER A 35 -0.01 -25.33 -7.73
N PRO A 36 0.72 -26.44 -7.51
CA PRO A 36 2.08 -26.42 -6.97
C PRO A 36 3.05 -25.60 -7.82
N GLN A 37 2.77 -25.43 -9.12
CA GLN A 37 3.59 -24.58 -10.01
C GLN A 37 3.36 -23.10 -9.71
N VAL A 38 2.13 -22.68 -9.37
CA VAL A 38 1.84 -21.30 -8.97
C VAL A 38 2.49 -20.99 -7.61
N ILE A 39 2.47 -21.93 -6.66
CA ILE A 39 3.13 -21.78 -5.37
C ILE A 39 4.67 -21.78 -5.54
N ALA A 40 5.23 -22.66 -6.37
CA ALA A 40 6.67 -22.72 -6.61
C ALA A 40 7.22 -21.48 -7.34
N GLU A 41 6.43 -20.84 -8.22
CA GLU A 41 6.79 -19.57 -8.85
C GLU A 41 6.81 -18.40 -7.83
N LEU A 42 5.86 -18.40 -6.88
CA LEU A 42 5.73 -17.40 -5.81
C LEU A 42 6.72 -17.61 -4.64
N GLU A 43 7.23 -18.82 -4.49
CA GLU A 43 8.18 -19.22 -3.43
C GLU A 43 9.65 -19.01 -3.79
N LYS A 44 9.97 -18.57 -5.01
CA LYS A 44 11.35 -18.17 -5.35
C LYS A 44 11.78 -17.05 -4.41
N LYS A 45 12.70 -17.35 -3.49
CA LYS A 45 13.41 -16.35 -2.70
C LYS A 45 14.39 -15.63 -3.62
N PRO A 46 14.31 -14.30 -3.78
CA PRO A 46 15.48 -13.55 -4.14
C PRO A 46 16.52 -13.77 -3.02
N GLU A 47 17.71 -14.21 -3.38
CA GLU A 47 18.82 -14.29 -2.44
C GLU A 47 19.15 -12.88 -1.93
N GLY A 48 19.32 -12.72 -0.61
CA GLY A 48 19.67 -11.43 0.02
C GLY A 48 18.52 -10.67 0.70
N LEU A 49 17.53 -11.36 1.29
CA LEU A 49 16.53 -10.73 2.15
C LEU A 49 17.17 -10.27 3.47
N THR A 50 17.46 -8.98 3.58
CA THR A 50 17.65 -8.30 4.86
C THR A 50 16.32 -7.70 5.29
N ASP A 51 16.02 -7.74 6.60
CA ASP A 51 15.00 -6.88 7.21
C ASP A 51 15.50 -5.44 7.06
N ASP A 52 15.24 -4.83 5.90
CA ASP A 52 15.34 -3.39 5.77
C ASP A 52 14.08 -2.79 6.42
N ASP A 53 14.26 -1.81 7.31
CA ASP A 53 13.29 -1.19 8.25
C ASP A 53 11.94 -0.67 7.68
N TRP A 54 11.67 -0.94 6.41
CA TRP A 54 10.59 -0.39 5.60
C TRP A 54 9.29 -1.20 5.64
N TYR A 55 9.39 -2.50 5.92
CA TYR A 55 8.23 -3.38 6.05
C TYR A 55 8.22 -4.01 7.44
N GLU A 56 7.12 -3.84 8.17
CA GLU A 56 6.91 -4.51 9.46
C GLU A 56 6.08 -5.78 9.25
N PRO A 57 6.53 -6.94 9.74
CA PRO A 57 5.71 -8.13 9.74
C PRO A 57 4.56 -8.01 10.73
N PHE A 58 3.47 -8.73 10.46
CA PHE A 58 2.39 -8.91 11.42
C PHE A 58 2.82 -9.88 12.52
N ASP A 59 3.62 -9.34 13.43
CA ASP A 59 4.07 -10.02 14.63
C ASP A 59 3.00 -10.05 15.72
N ILE A 60 2.71 -11.24 16.24
CA ILE A 60 1.79 -11.51 17.35
C ILE A 60 2.48 -12.24 18.52
N THR A 61 3.82 -12.23 18.56
CA THR A 61 4.63 -12.94 19.57
C THR A 61 4.24 -12.59 21.00
N ASP A 62 3.94 -11.31 21.24
CA ASP A 62 3.58 -10.80 22.57
C ASP A 62 2.06 -10.68 22.80
N ASP A 63 1.22 -11.26 21.92
CA ASP A 63 -0.25 -11.25 22.03
C ASP A 63 -0.84 -12.68 22.12
N PRO A 64 -0.94 -13.25 23.33
CA PRO A 64 -1.41 -14.63 23.51
C PRO A 64 -2.89 -14.81 23.13
N LYS A 65 -3.72 -13.75 23.24
CA LYS A 65 -5.13 -13.82 22.83
C LYS A 65 -5.25 -13.97 21.32
N ARG A 66 -4.43 -13.23 20.56
CA ARG A 66 -4.39 -13.33 19.11
C ARG A 66 -3.77 -14.63 18.62
N GLN A 67 -2.73 -15.13 19.29
CA GLN A 67 -2.19 -16.47 18.99
C GLN A 67 -3.30 -17.52 19.07
N GLN A 68 -4.05 -17.56 20.18
CA GLN A 68 -5.17 -18.49 20.34
C GLN A 68 -6.22 -18.29 19.25
N GLN A 69 -6.62 -17.05 18.96
CA GLN A 69 -7.64 -16.76 17.95
C GLN A 69 -7.23 -17.25 16.54
N TYR A 70 -5.99 -16.99 16.12
CA TYR A 70 -5.51 -17.41 14.80
C TYR A 70 -5.30 -18.93 14.74
N GLU A 71 -4.82 -19.56 15.81
CA GLU A 71 -4.72 -21.02 15.90
C GLU A 71 -6.09 -21.71 15.83
N GLU A 72 -7.12 -21.16 16.50
CA GLU A 72 -8.50 -21.67 16.43
C GLU A 72 -9.13 -21.45 15.05
N SER A 73 -8.92 -20.27 14.46
CA SER A 73 -9.41 -19.94 13.11
C SER A 73 -8.79 -20.87 12.05
N ALA A 74 -7.50 -21.17 12.17
CA ALA A 74 -6.80 -22.12 11.31
C ALA A 74 -7.36 -23.54 11.44
N LYS A 75 -7.67 -24.01 12.66
CA LYS A 75 -8.31 -25.32 12.90
C LYS A 75 -9.69 -25.42 12.26
N LEU A 76 -10.47 -24.35 12.32
CA LEU A 76 -11.83 -24.27 11.78
C LEU A 76 -11.86 -23.99 10.27
N GLN A 77 -10.71 -23.80 9.62
CA GLN A 77 -10.60 -23.34 8.23
C GLN A 77 -11.37 -22.04 7.96
N LEU A 78 -11.61 -21.23 8.99
CA LEU A 78 -12.26 -19.93 8.89
C LEU A 78 -11.17 -18.87 8.68
N GLY A 79 -11.21 -18.15 7.56
CA GLY A 79 -10.34 -16.98 7.37
C GLY A 79 -8.85 -17.26 7.20
N TYR A 80 -8.43 -18.47 6.79
CA TYR A 80 -7.18 -18.91 6.14
C TYR A 80 -5.82 -18.26 6.46
N SER A 81 -5.67 -17.42 7.46
CA SER A 81 -4.37 -16.93 7.89
C SER A 81 -3.64 -18.01 8.68
N LEU A 82 -2.38 -18.18 8.37
CA LEU A 82 -1.50 -19.15 9.02
C LEU A 82 -0.66 -18.42 10.06
N VAL A 83 -0.28 -19.12 11.13
CA VAL A 83 0.78 -18.66 12.02
C VAL A 83 2.04 -19.41 11.63
N ILE A 84 3.09 -18.67 11.29
CA ILE A 84 4.43 -19.21 11.02
C ILE A 84 5.38 -18.76 12.12
N GLU A 85 6.41 -19.58 12.37
CA GLU A 85 7.47 -19.24 13.31
C GLU A 85 8.75 -18.95 12.53
N GLU A 86 9.31 -17.77 12.71
CA GLU A 86 10.54 -17.32 12.05
C GLU A 86 11.39 -16.54 13.04
N ASN A 87 12.64 -16.97 13.25
CA ASN A 87 13.60 -16.34 14.17
C ASN A 87 13.04 -16.13 15.61
N GLY A 88 12.26 -17.08 16.12
CA GLY A 88 11.65 -17.01 17.46
C GLY A 88 10.42 -16.09 17.54
N ARG A 89 9.94 -15.57 16.42
CA ARG A 89 8.74 -14.72 16.33
C ARG A 89 7.58 -15.52 15.77
N LYS A 90 6.39 -15.32 16.32
CA LYS A 90 5.13 -15.84 15.77
C LYS A 90 4.50 -14.79 14.85
N LEU A 91 4.49 -15.07 13.55
CA LEU A 91 4.06 -14.13 12.52
C LEU A 91 2.80 -14.64 11.82
N VAL A 92 1.89 -13.72 11.49
CA VAL A 92 0.72 -14.04 10.67
C VAL A 92 1.13 -14.07 9.20
N ALA A 93 0.82 -15.15 8.50
CA ALA A 93 1.12 -15.38 7.09
C ALA A 93 -0.15 -15.39 6.23
N ASN A 94 0.00 -14.95 4.98
CA ASN A 94 -1.06 -14.92 3.99
C ASN A 94 -1.26 -16.32 3.41
N PRO A 95 -2.50 -16.85 3.29
CA PRO A 95 -2.74 -18.12 2.61
C PRO A 95 -2.28 -18.16 1.14
N LEU A 96 -2.18 -17.02 0.46
CA LEU A 96 -1.62 -16.92 -0.88
C LEU A 96 -0.09 -17.08 -0.90
N LEU A 97 0.58 -16.81 0.23
CA LEU A 97 2.02 -16.91 0.43
C LEU A 97 2.31 -17.61 1.78
N PRO A 98 1.99 -18.90 1.92
CA PRO A 98 1.89 -19.57 3.22
C PRO A 98 3.22 -19.67 3.99
N LYS A 99 4.35 -19.49 3.31
CA LYS A 99 5.70 -19.50 3.89
C LYS A 99 6.29 -18.11 4.13
N LYS A 100 5.53 -17.04 3.86
CA LYS A 100 6.00 -15.67 4.03
C LYS A 100 5.07 -14.93 5.00
N PRO A 101 5.63 -14.18 5.97
CA PRO A 101 4.80 -13.36 6.84
C PRO A 101 4.08 -12.29 6.01
N ILE A 102 2.88 -11.92 6.44
CA ILE A 102 2.25 -10.69 5.98
C ILE A 102 3.12 -9.56 6.52
N THR A 103 3.58 -8.72 5.61
CA THR A 103 4.27 -7.49 5.96
C THR A 103 3.47 -6.29 5.47
N TYR A 104 3.58 -5.19 6.20
CA TYR A 104 2.95 -3.92 5.85
C TYR A 104 4.05 -2.87 5.75
N MET A 105 3.88 -1.86 4.89
CA MET A 105 4.74 -0.67 4.97
C MET A 105 4.72 -0.17 6.41
N VAL A 106 5.85 0.14 7.05
CA VAL A 106 5.86 0.66 8.43
C VAL A 106 5.02 1.94 8.55
N LYS A 107 4.67 2.37 9.77
CA LYS A 107 3.98 3.67 9.95
C LYS A 107 4.81 4.79 9.30
N TYR A 108 4.14 5.71 8.60
CA TYR A 108 4.81 6.81 7.88
C TYR A 108 5.82 7.59 8.75
N GLU A 109 5.51 7.77 10.05
CA GLU A 109 6.40 8.43 11.04
C GLU A 109 7.76 7.75 11.21
N LYS A 110 7.83 6.43 10.96
CA LYS A 110 9.08 5.63 10.95
C LYS A 110 9.74 5.63 9.58
N ASP A 111 8.95 5.77 8.52
CA ASP A 111 9.37 5.79 7.12
C ASP A 111 9.64 7.22 6.61
N ARG A 112 10.56 7.94 7.27
CA ARG A 112 10.82 9.35 6.96
C ARG A 112 11.70 9.51 5.72
N PHE A 113 11.06 9.55 4.56
CA PHE A 113 11.74 9.94 3.33
C PHE A 113 11.96 11.44 3.25
N ARG A 114 13.18 11.80 2.91
CA ARG A 114 13.60 13.17 2.65
C ARG A 114 13.34 13.47 1.19
N LEU A 115 12.22 14.11 0.89
CA LEU A 115 11.95 14.58 -0.47
C LEU A 115 12.52 15.99 -0.64
N PRO A 116 13.04 16.34 -1.81
CA PRO A 116 13.39 17.72 -2.08
C PRO A 116 12.11 18.59 -2.16
N PRO A 117 12.19 19.89 -1.85
CA PRO A 117 11.11 20.84 -2.12
C PRO A 117 10.71 20.87 -3.61
N PRO A 118 9.52 21.37 -3.95
CA PRO A 118 9.10 21.48 -5.34
C PRO A 118 10.04 22.43 -6.11
N GLY A 119 10.30 22.09 -7.39
CA GLY A 119 11.19 22.86 -8.25
C GLY A 119 12.69 22.68 -7.97
N ALA A 120 13.08 21.75 -7.09
CA ALA A 120 14.49 21.52 -6.80
C ALA A 120 15.29 21.05 -8.02
N LYS A 121 16.43 21.70 -8.26
CA LYS A 121 17.36 21.38 -9.34
C LYS A 121 18.79 21.56 -8.88
N ASP A 122 19.59 20.51 -9.03
CA ASP A 122 20.97 20.45 -8.54
C ASP A 122 21.09 20.96 -7.08
N LEU A 123 20.12 20.58 -6.22
CA LEU A 123 19.90 21.20 -4.91
C LEU A 123 21.19 21.26 -4.07
N PHE A 124 21.97 20.18 -4.04
CA PHE A 124 23.24 20.13 -3.29
C PHE A 124 24.33 21.04 -3.85
N ALA A 125 24.34 21.28 -5.17
CA ALA A 125 25.35 22.12 -5.81
C ALA A 125 25.00 23.61 -5.70
N ARG A 126 23.70 23.96 -5.69
CA ARG A 126 23.22 25.34 -5.76
C ARG A 126 22.72 25.89 -4.42
N CYS A 127 22.32 25.05 -3.48
CA CYS A 127 21.74 25.52 -2.22
C CYS A 127 22.82 26.07 -1.28
N ILE A 128 22.72 27.35 -0.96
CA ILE A 128 23.56 28.03 0.04
C ILE A 128 23.02 27.89 1.47
N ARG A 129 22.02 27.03 1.70
CA ARG A 129 21.44 26.72 3.02
C ARG A 129 20.92 27.95 3.79
N CYS A 130 20.42 28.97 3.07
CA CYS A 130 19.97 30.23 3.67
C CYS A 130 18.63 30.15 4.42
N GLY A 131 17.86 29.07 4.25
CA GLY A 131 16.60 28.86 4.96
C GLY A 131 15.38 29.66 4.48
N LEU A 132 15.53 30.52 3.47
CA LEU A 132 14.43 31.37 2.96
C LEU A 132 13.22 30.57 2.48
N CYS A 133 13.43 29.44 1.81
CA CYS A 133 12.35 28.56 1.37
C CYS A 133 11.52 27.98 2.53
N ALA A 134 12.18 27.57 3.62
CA ALA A 134 11.51 27.09 4.83
C ALA A 134 10.73 28.21 5.51
N SER A 135 11.33 29.40 5.61
CA SER A 135 10.64 30.59 6.16
C SER A 135 9.42 30.98 5.33
N ALA A 136 9.52 31.01 4.01
CA ALA A 136 8.38 31.30 3.13
C ALA A 136 7.27 30.25 3.28
N CYS A 137 7.63 28.96 3.35
CA CYS A 137 6.66 27.89 3.55
C CYS A 137 5.93 28.00 4.91
N ALA A 138 6.64 28.43 5.96
CA ALA A 138 6.05 28.73 7.26
C ALA A 138 5.16 29.99 7.24
N SER A 139 5.58 31.06 6.56
CA SER A 139 4.77 32.29 6.40
C SER A 139 3.46 32.04 5.66
N MET A 140 3.44 31.06 4.75
CA MET A 140 2.22 30.61 4.07
C MET A 140 1.34 29.67 4.93
N GLY A 141 1.81 29.29 6.13
CA GLY A 141 1.09 28.38 7.05
C GLY A 141 1.17 26.89 6.68
N TYR A 142 1.97 26.51 5.69
CA TYR A 142 2.06 25.12 5.24
C TYR A 142 3.09 24.30 6.00
N HIS A 143 4.20 24.90 6.41
CA HIS A 143 5.28 24.24 7.17
C HIS A 143 5.83 22.93 6.55
N ALA A 144 5.62 22.72 5.25
CA ALA A 144 6.01 21.49 4.56
C ALA A 144 7.53 21.34 4.39
N ILE A 145 8.27 22.45 4.39
CA ILE A 145 9.73 22.47 4.25
C ILE A 145 10.37 22.70 5.62
N ARG A 146 11.23 21.78 6.03
CA ARG A 146 12.17 21.97 7.15
C ARG A 146 13.61 21.94 6.66
N LEU A 147 14.51 22.45 7.47
CA LEU A 147 15.95 22.33 7.23
C LEU A 147 16.46 21.03 7.85
N GLY A 148 17.30 20.31 7.11
CA GLY A 148 17.93 19.09 7.61
C GLY A 148 18.78 19.36 8.84
N ASP A 149 18.75 18.45 9.79
CA ASP A 149 19.50 18.53 11.05
C ASP A 149 20.55 17.41 11.15
N PHE A 150 21.17 17.25 12.32
CA PHE A 150 22.18 16.20 12.52
C PHE A 150 21.64 14.77 12.38
N LYS A 151 20.33 14.55 12.60
CA LYS A 151 19.67 13.25 12.39
C LYS A 151 19.50 12.94 10.91
N ASP A 152 19.56 13.95 10.05
CA ASP A 152 19.52 13.78 8.60
C ASP A 152 20.90 13.46 7.99
N GLY A 153 21.95 13.53 8.80
CA GLY A 153 23.34 13.33 8.38
C GLY A 153 24.03 14.64 8.02
N TYR A 154 25.36 14.67 8.17
CA TYR A 154 26.16 15.89 8.05
C TYR A 154 25.99 16.63 6.70
N VAL A 155 25.84 15.87 5.61
CA VAL A 155 25.63 16.43 4.25
C VAL A 155 24.29 17.16 4.14
N MET A 156 23.27 16.73 4.89
CA MET A 156 21.91 17.29 4.86
C MET A 156 21.73 18.51 5.78
N LEU A 157 22.72 18.83 6.62
CA LEU A 157 22.61 19.94 7.58
C LEU A 157 22.29 21.26 6.87
N GLY A 158 21.12 21.85 7.13
CA GLY A 158 20.67 23.09 6.49
C GLY A 158 20.14 22.93 5.05
N VAL A 159 20.14 21.72 4.49
CA VAL A 159 19.53 21.43 3.19
C VAL A 159 18.00 21.38 3.38
N PRO A 160 17.19 22.07 2.57
CA PRO A 160 15.75 22.04 2.71
C PRO A 160 15.20 20.69 2.26
N ILE A 161 14.31 20.11 3.06
CA ILE A 161 13.68 18.81 2.83
C ILE A 161 12.20 18.83 3.22
N VAL A 162 11.43 17.94 2.61
CA VAL A 162 10.02 17.65 2.90
C VAL A 162 9.92 16.21 3.36
N ASP A 163 9.54 15.97 4.61
CA ASP A 163 9.52 14.62 5.21
C ASP A 163 8.30 14.30 6.09
N ASN A 164 7.57 15.30 6.60
CA ASN A 164 6.38 15.12 7.45
C ASN A 164 5.07 15.34 6.67
N GLN A 165 4.85 14.58 5.61
CA GLN A 165 3.67 14.76 4.75
C GLN A 165 2.34 14.35 5.39
N ILE A 166 2.39 13.62 6.51
CA ILE A 166 1.18 13.26 7.26
C ILE A 166 0.60 14.46 8.02
N GLU A 167 1.44 15.38 8.51
CA GLU A 167 1.00 16.62 9.17
C GLU A 167 1.08 17.85 8.25
N TYR A 168 2.14 17.94 7.46
CA TYR A 168 2.50 19.11 6.64
C TYR A 168 2.82 18.70 5.19
N PRO A 169 1.83 18.24 4.41
CA PRO A 169 2.05 17.97 2.99
C PRO A 169 2.36 19.26 2.22
N CYS A 170 3.12 19.13 1.13
CA CYS A 170 3.38 20.26 0.25
C CYS A 170 2.12 20.60 -0.55
N THR A 171 1.77 21.88 -0.62
CA THR A 171 0.61 22.34 -1.38
C THR A 171 0.88 22.64 -2.85
N LEU A 172 2.14 22.50 -3.29
CA LEU A 172 2.60 22.90 -4.62
C LEU A 172 2.34 24.39 -4.94
N CYS A 173 2.23 25.26 -3.94
CA CYS A 173 2.01 26.71 -4.15
C CYS A 173 3.19 27.44 -4.80
N MET A 174 4.37 26.80 -4.86
CA MET A 174 5.61 27.32 -5.45
C MET A 174 6.20 28.59 -4.80
N GLU A 175 5.65 29.11 -3.69
CA GLU A 175 6.19 30.31 -3.03
C GLU A 175 7.66 30.15 -2.57
N CYS A 176 8.08 28.94 -2.25
CA CYS A 176 9.47 28.65 -1.89
C CYS A 176 10.47 28.87 -3.04
N THR A 177 10.03 28.78 -4.29
CA THR A 177 10.91 28.95 -5.46
C THR A 177 11.17 30.44 -5.73
N LYS A 178 10.19 31.30 -5.47
CA LYS A 178 10.28 32.76 -5.67
C LYS A 178 11.31 33.44 -4.75
N VAL A 179 11.59 32.83 -3.60
CA VAL A 179 12.54 33.36 -2.60
C VAL A 179 13.93 32.72 -2.69
N CYS A 180 14.19 31.82 -3.65
CA CYS A 180 15.47 31.13 -3.77
C CYS A 180 16.49 32.00 -4.55
N PRO A 181 17.53 32.56 -3.89
CA PRO A 181 18.44 33.50 -4.56
C PRO A 181 19.40 32.83 -5.55
N THR A 182 19.60 31.52 -5.45
CA THR A 182 20.58 30.79 -6.27
C THR A 182 19.97 29.99 -7.41
N GLY A 183 18.64 29.95 -7.52
CA GLY A 183 17.95 29.06 -8.46
C GLY A 183 18.16 27.57 -8.15
N ALA A 184 18.40 27.22 -6.88
CA ALA A 184 18.37 25.82 -6.42
C ALA A 184 16.94 25.26 -6.40
N LEU A 185 15.95 26.14 -6.26
CA LEU A 185 14.53 25.88 -6.46
C LEU A 185 14.06 26.80 -7.60
N GLU A 186 13.62 26.21 -8.72
CA GLU A 186 13.14 26.94 -9.90
C GLU A 186 11.60 26.89 -9.96
N GLU A 187 10.97 28.01 -10.32
CA GLU A 187 9.52 28.02 -10.55
C GLU A 187 9.22 27.31 -11.88
N ILE A 188 8.53 26.18 -11.77
CA ILE A 188 8.10 25.34 -12.91
C ILE A 188 6.59 25.11 -12.80
N PRO A 189 5.91 24.78 -13.92
CA PRO A 189 4.50 24.41 -13.87
C PRO A 189 4.27 23.30 -12.84
N GLN A 190 3.23 23.44 -12.00
CA GLN A 190 2.94 22.48 -10.92
C GLN A 190 2.93 21.02 -11.42
N ARG A 191 2.52 20.80 -12.67
CA ARG A 191 2.45 19.48 -13.29
C ARG A 191 3.81 18.83 -13.55
N GLU A 192 4.85 19.64 -13.76
CA GLU A 192 6.21 19.20 -14.03
C GLU A 192 7.02 18.92 -12.76
N VAL A 193 6.49 19.31 -11.59
CA VAL A 193 7.14 19.05 -10.30
C VAL A 193 7.30 17.56 -10.05
N LYS A 194 8.52 17.11 -9.76
CA LYS A 194 8.84 15.73 -9.38
C LYS A 194 9.60 15.70 -8.06
N MET A 195 8.87 15.65 -6.94
CA MET A 195 9.47 15.51 -5.60
C MET A 195 9.64 14.03 -5.22
N GLY A 196 8.67 13.20 -5.60
CA GLY A 196 8.62 11.78 -5.28
C GLY A 196 7.40 11.12 -5.90
N ILE A 197 7.15 9.86 -5.55
CA ILE A 197 6.07 9.05 -6.12
C ILE A 197 5.30 8.38 -4.97
N ALA A 198 3.98 8.53 -4.99
CA ALA A 198 3.11 7.88 -4.02
C ALA A 198 2.98 6.38 -4.31
N LEU A 199 3.19 5.54 -3.29
CA LEU A 199 2.98 4.10 -3.29
C LEU A 199 1.86 3.75 -2.31
N ILE A 200 0.85 3.01 -2.77
CA ILE A 200 -0.27 2.54 -1.94
C ILE A 200 0.02 1.09 -1.51
N ASP A 201 -0.10 0.80 -0.23
CA ASP A 201 -0.15 -0.57 0.29
C ASP A 201 -1.60 -1.08 0.18
N PRO A 202 -1.89 -2.03 -0.74
CA PRO A 202 -3.25 -2.52 -0.93
C PRO A 202 -3.78 -3.33 0.25
N ASP A 203 -2.91 -3.84 1.13
CA ASP A 203 -3.37 -4.56 2.33
C ASP A 203 -3.68 -3.59 3.48
N LEU A 204 -3.14 -2.37 3.48
CA LEU A 204 -3.56 -1.33 4.42
C LEU A 204 -4.71 -0.48 3.88
N CYS A 205 -4.85 -0.36 2.56
CA CYS A 205 -5.76 0.59 1.95
C CYS A 205 -7.23 0.22 2.21
N TRP A 206 -8.00 1.15 2.78
CA TRP A 206 -9.44 0.96 3.01
C TRP A 206 -10.18 0.55 1.73
N ALA A 207 -9.89 1.22 0.62
CA ALA A 207 -10.56 0.98 -0.67
C ALA A 207 -10.33 -0.44 -1.24
N TRP A 208 -9.26 -1.10 -0.80
CA TRP A 208 -8.89 -2.44 -1.23
C TRP A 208 -9.40 -3.54 -0.30
N ASN A 209 -9.88 -3.19 0.90
CA ASN A 209 -10.22 -4.18 1.94
C ASN A 209 -11.68 -4.11 2.41
N THR A 210 -12.33 -2.95 2.33
CA THR A 210 -13.63 -2.76 3.01
C THR A 210 -14.66 -1.96 2.22
N GLY A 211 -14.36 -1.48 1.01
CA GLY A 211 -15.35 -0.79 0.18
C GLY A 211 -14.78 0.34 -0.67
N GLU A 212 -15.56 1.40 -0.85
CA GLU A 212 -15.18 2.56 -1.64
C GLU A 212 -14.48 3.62 -0.78
N CYS A 213 -13.30 4.07 -1.19
CA CYS A 213 -12.62 5.21 -0.58
C CYS A 213 -11.87 6.02 -1.64
N TYR A 214 -12.19 7.32 -1.71
CA TYR A 214 -11.65 8.25 -2.70
C TYR A 214 -10.84 9.39 -2.07
N SER A 215 -10.52 9.31 -0.77
CA SER A 215 -9.91 10.42 -0.03
C SER A 215 -8.60 10.91 -0.66
N CYS A 216 -7.75 9.99 -1.11
CA CYS A 216 -6.48 10.34 -1.76
C CYS A 216 -6.68 11.07 -3.10
N ALA A 217 -7.63 10.63 -3.93
CA ALA A 217 -7.93 11.29 -5.18
C ALA A 217 -8.62 12.64 -4.98
N LYS A 218 -9.53 12.76 -4.01
CA LYS A 218 -10.17 14.05 -3.66
C LYS A 218 -9.15 15.08 -3.13
N ALA A 219 -8.15 14.63 -2.39
CA ALA A 219 -7.09 15.49 -1.88
C ALA A 219 -6.02 15.83 -2.93
N CYS A 220 -5.93 15.06 -4.02
CA CYS A 220 -4.95 15.31 -5.05
C CYS A 220 -5.34 16.53 -5.89
N PRO A 221 -4.46 17.53 -6.09
CA PRO A 221 -4.75 18.67 -6.97
C PRO A 221 -5.05 18.28 -8.42
N PHE A 222 -4.62 17.08 -8.82
CA PHE A 222 -4.79 16.53 -10.17
C PHE A 222 -5.82 15.39 -10.22
N GLY A 223 -6.46 15.05 -9.09
CA GLY A 223 -7.55 14.07 -9.02
C GLY A 223 -7.30 12.76 -9.77
N THR A 224 -8.23 12.41 -10.66
CA THR A 224 -8.24 11.18 -11.45
C THR A 224 -7.18 11.14 -12.56
N GLU A 225 -6.46 12.23 -12.79
CA GLU A 225 -5.28 12.17 -13.65
C GLU A 225 -4.13 11.42 -12.97
N VAL A 226 -4.05 11.44 -11.63
CA VAL A 226 -3.00 10.75 -10.87
C VAL A 226 -3.50 9.42 -10.31
N PHE A 227 -4.80 9.29 -10.09
CA PHE A 227 -5.41 8.09 -9.51
C PHE A 227 -6.29 7.34 -10.51
N ALA A 228 -5.98 6.06 -10.72
CA ALA A 228 -6.79 5.11 -11.47
C ALA A 228 -7.59 4.21 -10.53
N PHE A 229 -8.75 3.74 -10.98
CA PHE A 229 -9.66 2.91 -10.19
C PHE A 229 -10.06 1.66 -10.97
N ARG A 230 -9.97 0.49 -10.31
CA ARG A 230 -10.66 -0.74 -10.75
C ARG A 230 -11.85 -0.95 -9.83
N PHE A 231 -13.05 -0.92 -10.39
CA PHE A 231 -14.28 -1.20 -9.64
C PHE A 231 -14.58 -2.70 -9.68
N ASN A 232 -14.92 -3.27 -8.53
CA ASN A 232 -15.44 -4.63 -8.38
C ASN A 232 -16.58 -4.63 -7.35
N GLU A 233 -17.17 -5.78 -7.07
CA GLU A 233 -18.26 -5.92 -6.08
C GLU A 233 -17.84 -5.58 -4.63
N TRP A 234 -16.53 -5.42 -4.39
CA TRP A 234 -15.93 -5.20 -3.06
C TRP A 234 -15.43 -3.78 -2.84
N GLY A 235 -15.38 -2.95 -3.88
CA GLY A 235 -14.95 -1.56 -3.75
C GLY A 235 -14.27 -0.97 -4.99
N ALA A 236 -13.61 0.15 -4.76
CA ALA A 236 -12.89 0.92 -5.76
C ALA A 236 -11.39 0.81 -5.51
N HIS A 237 -10.74 -0.16 -6.16
CA HIS A 237 -9.31 -0.39 -6.03
C HIS A 237 -8.51 0.76 -6.62
N THR A 238 -8.09 1.65 -5.74
CA THR A 238 -7.35 2.86 -6.08
C THR A 238 -5.88 2.56 -6.34
N ARG A 239 -5.34 3.10 -7.42
CA ARG A 239 -3.94 3.00 -7.83
C ARG A 239 -3.38 4.36 -8.20
N VAL A 240 -2.09 4.59 -7.91
CA VAL A 240 -1.36 5.77 -8.37
C VAL A 240 -0.79 5.51 -9.77
N LEU A 241 -0.88 6.48 -10.66
CA LEU A 241 -0.16 6.54 -11.93
C LEU A 241 1.20 7.22 -11.70
N PRO A 242 2.32 6.47 -11.68
CA PRO A 242 3.60 6.97 -11.16
C PRO A 242 4.17 8.14 -11.95
N ASP A 243 4.03 8.08 -13.28
CA ASP A 243 4.45 9.10 -14.25
C ASP A 243 3.72 10.43 -14.05
N LYS A 244 2.53 10.39 -13.48
CA LYS A 244 1.68 11.56 -13.24
C LYS A 244 1.77 12.09 -11.82
N CYS A 245 2.34 11.32 -10.89
CA CYS A 245 2.52 11.74 -9.51
C CYS A 245 3.65 12.77 -9.36
N ASN A 246 3.44 13.75 -8.49
CA ASN A 246 4.41 14.81 -8.21
C ASN A 246 5.03 14.69 -6.81
N GLY A 247 4.49 13.80 -5.97
CA GLY A 247 5.04 13.51 -4.64
C GLY A 247 4.73 14.56 -3.57
N CYS A 248 3.65 15.33 -3.69
CA CYS A 248 3.33 16.41 -2.77
C CYS A 248 2.86 15.95 -1.37
N GLY A 249 2.35 14.72 -1.26
CA GLY A 249 1.97 14.12 0.02
C GLY A 249 0.55 14.40 0.51
N MET A 250 -0.26 15.22 -0.17
CA MET A 250 -1.65 15.49 0.27
C MET A 250 -2.49 14.21 0.43
N CYS A 251 -2.23 13.20 -0.41
CA CYS A 251 -2.89 11.90 -0.31
C CYS A 251 -2.52 11.11 0.95
N VAL A 252 -1.30 11.32 1.49
CA VAL A 252 -0.84 10.71 2.75
C VAL A 252 -1.64 11.28 3.91
N GLN A 253 -1.73 12.60 4.02
CA GLN A 253 -2.51 13.28 5.06
C GLN A 253 -4.00 12.92 4.99
N ALA A 254 -4.56 12.86 3.77
CA ALA A 254 -5.97 12.54 3.56
C ALA A 254 -6.33 11.07 3.82
N CYS A 255 -5.34 10.17 3.95
CA CYS A 255 -5.60 8.76 4.18
C CYS A 255 -6.31 8.54 5.53
N PRO A 256 -7.46 7.85 5.57
CA PRO A 256 -8.17 7.60 6.83
C PRO A 256 -7.44 6.59 7.73
N VAL A 257 -6.61 5.73 7.14
CA VAL A 257 -5.83 4.69 7.84
C VAL A 257 -4.79 5.34 8.75
N VAL A 258 -4.72 4.90 10.02
CA VAL A 258 -3.72 5.41 10.97
C VAL A 258 -2.31 5.05 10.52
N GLY A 259 -1.42 6.04 10.51
CA GLY A 259 -0.07 5.92 9.94
C GLY A 259 -0.02 5.93 8.40
N SER A 260 -1.16 6.14 7.73
CA SER A 260 -1.34 6.12 6.27
C SER A 260 -1.11 4.75 5.61
N ALA A 261 -1.93 4.43 4.61
CA ALA A 261 -1.68 3.32 3.68
C ALA A 261 -0.85 3.77 2.46
N ILE A 262 -0.49 5.05 2.40
CA ILE A 262 0.18 5.70 1.27
C ILE A 262 1.46 6.34 1.76
N HIS A 263 2.57 6.04 1.11
CA HIS A 263 3.87 6.65 1.36
C HIS A 263 4.32 7.35 0.09
N VAL A 264 5.00 8.50 0.20
CA VAL A 264 5.67 9.12 -0.93
C VAL A 264 7.16 8.85 -0.82
N LEU A 265 7.71 8.32 -1.90
CA LEU A 265 9.06 7.81 -1.96
C LEU A 265 9.88 8.62 -2.95
N PRO A 266 11.19 8.82 -2.71
CA PRO A 266 12.11 9.22 -3.77
C PRO A 266 12.01 8.25 -4.96
N PRO A 267 12.22 8.69 -6.22
CA PRO A 267 12.05 7.83 -7.38
C PRO A 267 12.85 6.51 -7.32
N GLU A 268 14.11 6.56 -6.88
CA GLU A 268 14.96 5.37 -6.74
C GLU A 268 14.39 4.38 -5.72
N GLU A 269 13.88 4.89 -4.61
CA GLU A 269 13.24 4.08 -3.58
C GLU A 269 11.92 3.49 -4.05
N TYR A 270 11.12 4.29 -4.77
CA TYR A 270 9.89 3.81 -5.38
C TYR A 270 10.19 2.62 -6.29
N GLU A 271 11.15 2.76 -7.20
CA GLU A 271 11.59 1.71 -8.12
C GLU A 271 12.07 0.46 -7.37
N ARG A 272 12.84 0.63 -6.28
CA ARG A 272 13.29 -0.48 -5.45
C ARG A 272 12.10 -1.24 -4.84
N ARG A 273 11.15 -0.52 -4.24
CA ARG A 273 9.99 -1.13 -3.56
C ARG A 273 8.99 -1.75 -4.52
N VAL A 274 8.78 -1.20 -5.71
CA VAL A 274 7.85 -1.80 -6.68
C VAL A 274 8.43 -3.03 -7.37
N LYS A 275 9.76 -3.21 -7.40
CA LYS A 275 10.40 -4.43 -7.96
C LYS A 275 10.34 -5.63 -7.02
N ASN A 276 10.42 -5.40 -5.71
CA ASN A 276 10.31 -6.43 -4.69
C ASN A 276 9.34 -5.97 -3.59
N PHE A 277 8.06 -5.91 -3.95
CA PHE A 277 7.03 -5.37 -3.08
C PHE A 277 6.88 -6.24 -1.84
N LYS A 278 6.94 -5.62 -0.67
CA LYS A 278 6.77 -6.30 0.63
C LYS A 278 7.77 -7.45 0.87
N ASN A 279 8.93 -7.39 0.23
CA ASN A 279 9.94 -8.44 0.26
C ASN A 279 9.40 -9.82 -0.19
N THR A 280 8.35 -9.80 -1.03
CA THR A 280 7.67 -11.03 -1.48
C THR A 280 8.38 -11.71 -2.64
N GLY A 281 9.40 -11.11 -3.23
CA GLY A 281 10.01 -11.54 -4.50
C GLY A 281 9.18 -11.20 -5.74
N MET A 282 8.00 -10.62 -5.56
CA MET A 282 7.14 -10.14 -6.64
C MET A 282 7.25 -8.62 -6.79
N SER A 283 7.06 -8.16 -8.02
CA SER A 283 6.76 -6.75 -8.27
C SER A 283 5.39 -6.36 -7.73
N TYR A 284 5.17 -5.05 -7.57
CA TYR A 284 3.89 -4.47 -7.17
C TYR A 284 2.76 -4.86 -8.13
N GLU A 285 3.03 -4.91 -9.44
CA GLU A 285 2.04 -5.33 -10.44
C GLU A 285 1.69 -6.81 -10.33
N GLU A 286 2.68 -7.68 -10.10
CA GLU A 286 2.43 -9.11 -9.88
C GLU A 286 1.62 -9.34 -8.61
N TYR A 287 1.93 -8.61 -7.54
CA TYR A 287 1.16 -8.66 -6.29
C TYR A 287 -0.30 -8.24 -6.50
N ILE A 288 -0.54 -7.14 -7.23
CA ILE A 288 -1.88 -6.69 -7.56
C ILE A 288 -2.63 -7.72 -8.43
N LYS A 289 -1.98 -8.29 -9.45
CA LYS A 289 -2.58 -9.31 -10.30
C LYS A 289 -2.95 -10.57 -9.52
N LEU A 290 -2.14 -10.95 -8.54
CA LEU A 290 -2.44 -12.06 -7.63
C LEU A 290 -3.73 -11.79 -6.83
N ILE A 291 -3.89 -10.57 -6.31
CA ILE A 291 -5.12 -10.14 -5.62
C ILE A 291 -6.32 -10.25 -6.56
N TRP A 292 -6.25 -9.63 -7.74
CA TRP A 292 -7.37 -9.62 -8.68
C TRP A 292 -7.75 -11.01 -9.18
N LYS A 293 -6.76 -11.87 -9.48
CA LYS A 293 -7.01 -13.26 -9.85
C LYS A 293 -7.77 -14.01 -8.75
N THR A 294 -7.45 -13.73 -7.49
CA THR A 294 -8.14 -14.33 -6.34
C THR A 294 -9.59 -13.83 -6.26
N GLU A 295 -9.82 -12.53 -6.43
CA GLU A 295 -11.16 -11.91 -6.45
C GLU A 295 -12.04 -12.45 -7.57
N ASP A 296 -11.52 -12.54 -8.79
CA ASP A 296 -12.28 -12.99 -9.95
C ASP A 296 -12.65 -14.48 -9.84
N SER A 297 -11.85 -15.28 -9.12
CA SER A 297 -12.12 -16.70 -8.90
C SER A 297 -13.18 -16.99 -7.83
N MET A 298 -13.58 -16.00 -7.04
CA MET A 298 -14.44 -16.14 -5.87
C MET A 298 -15.81 -16.79 -6.15
N TYR A 299 -16.43 -16.47 -7.27
CA TYR A 299 -17.75 -17.01 -7.63
C TYR A 299 -17.70 -18.45 -8.17
N THR A 300 -16.50 -18.92 -8.50
CA THR A 300 -16.27 -20.25 -9.08
C THR A 300 -15.52 -21.20 -8.15
N ASP A 301 -14.86 -20.66 -7.14
CA ASP A 301 -14.11 -21.38 -6.11
C ASP A 301 -14.57 -20.91 -4.72
N PRO A 302 -15.38 -21.70 -3.99
CA PRO A 302 -15.77 -21.40 -2.60
C PRO A 302 -14.57 -21.21 -1.66
N MET A 303 -13.38 -21.72 -2.04
CA MET A 303 -12.16 -21.51 -1.29
C MET A 303 -11.55 -20.12 -1.53
N ALA A 304 -11.80 -19.51 -2.69
CA ALA A 304 -11.34 -18.17 -2.99
C ALA A 304 -12.08 -17.09 -2.17
N SER A 305 -13.37 -17.29 -1.84
CA SER A 305 -14.08 -16.40 -0.91
C SER A 305 -13.46 -16.43 0.48
N LEU A 306 -13.14 -17.62 1.00
CA LEU A 306 -12.45 -17.79 2.28
C LEU A 306 -11.02 -17.21 2.24
N LYS A 307 -10.30 -17.34 1.12
CA LYS A 307 -9.02 -16.64 0.87
C LYS A 307 -9.15 -15.14 0.61
N LEU A 308 -10.34 -14.55 0.58
CA LEU A 308 -10.51 -13.09 0.55
C LEU A 308 -10.94 -12.56 1.92
N THR A 309 -11.63 -13.38 2.71
CA THR A 309 -11.99 -13.02 4.10
C THR A 309 -10.77 -12.75 4.99
N TRP A 310 -9.58 -13.32 4.71
CA TRP A 310 -8.38 -12.95 5.45
C TRP A 310 -8.02 -11.47 5.22
N ARG A 311 -8.16 -10.94 3.99
CA ARG A 311 -7.87 -9.52 3.71
C ARG A 311 -8.77 -8.61 4.51
N VAL A 312 -10.05 -8.94 4.59
CA VAL A 312 -10.99 -8.16 5.41
C VAL A 312 -10.67 -8.32 6.89
N ASN A 313 -10.55 -9.54 7.41
CA ASN A 313 -10.44 -9.77 8.86
C ASN A 313 -9.05 -9.45 9.42
N VAL A 314 -7.97 -9.91 8.77
CA VAL A 314 -6.59 -9.75 9.24
C VAL A 314 -6.08 -8.34 9.02
N ASN A 315 -6.41 -7.72 7.89
CA ASN A 315 -5.99 -6.34 7.68
C ASN A 315 -6.80 -5.39 8.57
N VAL A 316 -8.12 -5.58 8.71
CA VAL A 316 -8.91 -4.77 9.67
C VAL A 316 -8.41 -4.97 11.08
N ASP A 317 -8.12 -6.20 11.50
CA ASP A 317 -7.49 -6.48 12.79
C ASP A 317 -6.18 -5.71 12.96
N TYR A 318 -5.26 -5.83 11.99
CA TYR A 318 -3.99 -5.13 12.02
C TYR A 318 -4.15 -3.62 12.19
N ILE A 319 -5.02 -3.01 11.38
CA ILE A 319 -5.18 -1.56 11.39
C ILE A 319 -5.92 -1.11 12.67
N VAL A 320 -6.93 -1.86 13.14
CA VAL A 320 -7.68 -1.53 14.37
C VAL A 320 -6.83 -1.73 15.61
N ASN A 321 -6.18 -2.88 15.77
CA ASN A 321 -5.53 -3.26 17.01
C ASN A 321 -4.05 -2.87 17.05
N LYS A 322 -3.28 -3.10 15.98
CA LYS A 322 -1.83 -2.76 15.98
C LYS A 322 -1.58 -1.30 15.63
N ARG A 323 -2.38 -0.73 14.72
CA ARG A 323 -2.25 0.68 14.33
C ARG A 323 -3.18 1.62 15.08
N GLY A 324 -4.25 1.14 15.72
CA GLY A 324 -5.11 1.94 16.57
C GLY A 324 -6.06 2.87 15.81
N LEU A 325 -6.70 2.40 14.72
CA LEU A 325 -7.65 3.15 13.87
C LEU A 325 -8.61 4.08 14.64
N ILE A 326 -8.96 3.73 15.87
CA ILE A 326 -10.01 4.35 16.67
C ILE A 326 -9.47 5.40 17.67
N GLU A 327 -8.23 5.29 18.16
CA GLU A 327 -7.80 6.12 19.31
C GLU A 327 -7.20 7.49 18.94
N SER A 328 -6.54 7.63 17.78
CA SER A 328 -5.70 8.80 17.49
C SER A 328 -6.39 9.93 16.73
N LYS A 329 -7.38 9.63 15.86
CA LYS A 329 -8.11 10.65 15.10
C LYS A 329 -9.36 11.19 15.81
N VAL A 330 -10.01 10.39 16.66
CA VAL A 330 -11.16 10.85 17.47
C VAL A 330 -10.74 11.88 18.53
N LYS A 331 -9.53 11.73 19.10
CA LYS A 331 -8.97 12.69 20.08
C LYS A 331 -8.49 14.01 19.48
N LYS A 332 -8.26 14.10 18.16
CA LYS A 332 -7.89 15.35 17.48
C LYS A 332 -9.11 16.13 16.95
N SER A 333 -10.31 15.54 17.01
CA SER A 333 -11.57 16.15 16.59
C SER A 333 -12.54 16.46 17.74
N MET A 334 -12.13 16.24 18.99
CA MET A 334 -12.80 16.69 20.22
C MET A 334 -11.93 17.76 20.90
#